data_AF-A0A5J4VS78-F1
#
_entry.id   AF-A0A5J4VS78-F1
#
_cell.length_a   1.000
_cell.length_b   1.000
_cell.length_c   1.000
_cell.angle_alpha   90.00
_cell.angle_beta   90.00
_cell.angle_gamma   90.00
#
_symmetry.space_group_name_H-M   'P 1'
#
loop_
_entity.id
_entity.type
_entity.pdbx_description
1 polymer ?
#
loop_
_entity_poly.entity_id
_entity_poly.type
_entity_poly.pdbx_seq_one_letter_code
_entity_poly.pdbx_strand_id
1 'polypeptide(L)'
;MTLINDEGYKLLRNGITGGLSQVLHRYNTAGQTKINHFEFDQENRYIYSIDSDYVMTHVVQLDFHSQYPSVMSAKMNTLNPYANHTIFMSAQLIERITDQDRCRQLIYDANRLSEDALVVDKMLLFVAEIKGHTDEQYINEVINRGPILRNIDITTKKETIGKFMYNYLVKHQLPHDKVERKLTNLIDTMGLIT
;
A
#
# COMPACT_ATOMS: atom_id res chain seq x y z
N MET A 1 12.00 -14.98 13.36
CA MET A 1 10.53 -15.15 13.46
C MET A 1 10.26 -16.64 13.60
N THR A 2 9.91 -17.10 14.80
CA THR A 2 9.57 -18.52 15.02
C THR A 2 8.05 -18.63 15.04
N LEU A 3 7.44 -18.57 13.86
CA LEU A 3 6.01 -18.83 13.76
C LEU A 3 5.82 -20.34 13.86
N ILE A 4 5.39 -20.78 15.04
CA ILE A 4 5.03 -22.16 15.35
C ILE A 4 3.71 -22.60 14.67
N ASN A 5 3.03 -21.68 13.98
CA ASN A 5 1.75 -21.91 13.32
C ASN A 5 1.81 -21.45 11.85
N ASP A 6 1.55 -22.38 10.94
CA ASP A 6 1.57 -22.16 9.49
C ASP A 6 0.46 -21.20 9.00
N GLU A 7 -0.73 -21.21 9.61
CA GLU A 7 -1.80 -20.26 9.26
C GLU A 7 -1.42 -18.83 9.62
N GLY A 8 -0.87 -18.63 10.83
CA GLY A 8 -0.38 -17.32 11.27
C GLY A 8 0.77 -16.81 10.39
N TYR A 9 1.67 -17.71 10.00
CA TYR A 9 2.71 -17.41 9.02
C TYR A 9 2.14 -16.97 7.68
N LYS A 10 1.19 -17.71 7.12
CA LYS A 10 0.55 -17.36 5.83
C LYS A 10 -0.17 -16.01 5.90
N LEU A 11 -0.93 -15.74 6.97
CA LEU A 11 -1.61 -14.45 7.16
C LEU A 11 -0.62 -13.28 7.13
N LEU A 12 0.45 -13.35 7.93
CA LEU A 12 1.47 -12.31 7.98
C LEU A 12 2.26 -12.20 6.67
N ARG A 13 2.59 -13.36 6.07
CA ARG A 13 3.37 -13.44 4.84
C ARG A 13 2.64 -12.85 3.63
N ASN A 14 1.31 -12.91 3.60
CA ASN A 14 0.48 -12.33 2.54
C ASN A 14 0.63 -10.81 2.43
N GLY A 15 0.82 -10.12 3.57
CA GLY A 15 1.05 -8.68 3.61
C GLY A 15 2.52 -8.28 3.36
N ILE A 16 3.46 -9.22 3.43
CA ILE A 16 4.89 -8.95 3.23
C ILE A 16 5.23 -9.01 1.75
N THR A 17 5.69 -7.89 1.23
CA THR A 17 6.13 -7.72 -0.16
C THR A 17 7.55 -7.13 -0.20
N GLY A 18 8.21 -7.25 -1.36
CA GLY A 18 9.53 -6.67 -1.59
C GLY A 18 9.48 -5.15 -1.80
N GLY A 19 10.54 -4.59 -2.40
CA GLY A 19 10.56 -3.18 -2.77
C GLY A 19 9.42 -2.81 -3.72
N LEU A 20 8.89 -1.60 -3.55
CA LEU A 20 7.90 -1.02 -4.47
C LEU A 20 8.62 -0.43 -5.68
N SER A 21 8.25 -0.88 -6.88
CA SER A 21 8.72 -0.30 -8.13
C SER A 21 7.50 0.06 -8.98
N GLN A 22 7.20 1.35 -9.06
CA GLN A 22 6.11 1.88 -9.91
C GLN A 22 6.69 2.70 -11.05
N VAL A 23 6.26 2.41 -12.28
CA VAL A 23 6.45 3.28 -13.43
C VAL A 23 5.11 3.92 -13.73
N LEU A 24 5.01 5.23 -13.54
CA LEU A 24 3.87 6.00 -14.05
C LEU A 24 4.12 6.23 -15.54
N HIS A 25 3.18 5.86 -16.40
CA HIS A 25 3.22 6.18 -17.83
C HIS A 25 2.91 7.67 -18.07
N ARG A 26 3.69 8.55 -17.44
CA ARG A 26 3.53 10.01 -17.48
C ARG A 26 4.83 10.62 -18.00
N TYR A 27 4.70 11.48 -19.02
CA TYR A 27 5.82 12.23 -19.56
C TYR A 27 5.95 13.56 -18.81
N ASN A 28 6.94 13.65 -17.91
CA ASN A 28 7.19 14.84 -17.10
C ASN A 28 8.47 15.52 -17.59
N THR A 29 8.33 16.68 -18.26
CA THR A 29 9.45 17.48 -18.73
C THR A 29 9.38 18.89 -18.15
N ALA A 30 10.48 19.32 -17.54
CA ALA A 30 10.63 20.67 -17.00
C ALA A 30 10.41 21.73 -18.09
N GLY A 31 9.62 22.76 -17.77
CA GLY A 31 9.25 23.85 -18.67
C GLY A 31 8.21 23.49 -19.74
N GLN A 32 7.73 22.24 -19.78
CA GLN A 32 6.79 21.77 -20.81
C GLN A 32 5.52 21.15 -20.21
N THR A 33 5.67 20.23 -19.26
CA THR A 33 4.54 19.49 -18.69
C THR A 33 3.87 20.30 -17.56
N LYS A 34 2.55 20.37 -17.56
CA LYS A 34 1.76 20.95 -16.46
C LYS A 34 1.67 19.99 -15.26
N ILE A 35 1.62 20.54 -14.05
CA ILE A 35 1.34 19.75 -12.84
C ILE A 35 -0.12 19.33 -12.90
N ASN A 36 -0.42 18.06 -12.65
CA ASN A 36 -1.76 17.52 -12.69
C ASN A 36 -2.15 16.74 -11.43
N HIS A 37 -3.44 16.62 -11.22
CA HIS A 37 -4.05 15.79 -10.17
C HIS A 37 -5.25 15.04 -10.74
N PHE A 38 -5.71 14.04 -10.01
CA PHE A 38 -6.90 13.29 -10.36
C PHE A 38 -8.14 13.90 -9.71
N GLU A 39 -9.23 13.96 -10.46
CA GLU A 39 -10.57 14.29 -9.94
C GLU A 39 -11.55 13.20 -10.33
N PHE A 40 -12.29 12.71 -9.35
CA PHE A 40 -13.41 11.80 -9.50
C PHE A 40 -14.70 12.57 -9.69
N ASP A 41 -15.36 12.31 -10.82
CA ASP A 41 -16.69 12.77 -11.15
C ASP A 41 -17.71 11.73 -10.68
N GLN A 42 -18.48 12.09 -9.65
CA GLN A 42 -19.48 11.21 -9.05
C GLN A 42 -20.65 10.88 -9.99
N GLU A 43 -21.07 11.83 -10.84
CA GLU A 43 -22.22 11.64 -11.72
C GLU A 43 -21.90 10.64 -12.82
N ASN A 44 -20.76 10.80 -13.48
CA ASN A 44 -20.35 9.95 -14.60
C ASN A 44 -19.50 8.75 -14.17
N ARG A 45 -19.05 8.72 -12.91
CA ARG A 45 -18.14 7.71 -12.33
C ARG A 45 -16.83 7.56 -13.11
N TYR A 46 -16.28 8.68 -13.56
CA TYR A 46 -14.99 8.75 -14.24
C TYR A 46 -13.95 9.44 -13.37
N ILE A 47 -12.68 9.08 -13.62
CA ILE A 47 -11.52 9.78 -13.06
C ILE A 47 -10.86 10.56 -14.18
N TYR A 48 -10.77 11.87 -14.01
CA TYR A 48 -10.09 12.77 -14.92
C TYR A 48 -8.71 13.13 -14.37
N SER A 49 -7.74 13.23 -15.25
CA SER A 49 -6.45 13.85 -14.95
C SER A 49 -6.54 15.31 -15.35
N ILE A 50 -6.61 16.21 -14.38
CA ILE A 50 -6.77 17.64 -14.60
C ILE A 50 -5.43 18.34 -14.47
N ASP A 51 -5.06 19.08 -15.51
CA ASP A 51 -3.88 19.92 -15.50
C ASP A 51 -4.17 21.22 -14.74
N SER A 52 -3.27 21.60 -13.84
CA SER A 52 -3.24 22.93 -13.24
C SER A 52 -2.64 23.96 -14.20
N ASP A 53 -2.75 25.23 -13.84
CA ASP A 53 -2.10 26.33 -14.59
C ASP A 53 -0.58 26.38 -14.39
N TYR A 54 -0.05 25.58 -13.45
CA TYR A 54 1.37 25.58 -13.11
C TYR A 54 2.15 24.60 -13.99
N VAL A 55 3.20 25.10 -14.63
CA VAL A 55 4.16 24.30 -15.39
C VAL A 55 5.23 23.77 -14.43
N MET A 56 5.53 22.49 -14.52
CA MET A 56 6.62 21.88 -13.77
C MET A 56 7.95 22.51 -14.20
N THR A 57 8.70 23.09 -13.26
CA THR A 57 9.98 23.76 -13.56
C THR A 57 11.19 22.86 -13.31
N HIS A 58 11.07 21.88 -12.41
CA HIS A 58 12.16 21.02 -12.00
C HIS A 58 11.64 19.59 -11.77
N VAL A 59 12.48 18.60 -12.05
CA VAL A 59 12.26 17.20 -11.67
C VAL A 59 13.36 16.82 -10.70
N VAL A 60 12.98 16.38 -9.51
CA VAL A 60 13.91 15.96 -8.46
C VAL A 60 13.77 14.47 -8.25
N GLN A 61 14.89 13.76 -8.30
CA GLN A 61 14.97 12.38 -7.85
C GLN A 61 15.50 12.37 -6.42
N LEU A 62 14.71 11.82 -5.50
CA LEU A 62 15.11 11.60 -4.12
C LEU A 62 15.44 10.13 -3.94
N ASP A 63 16.53 9.87 -3.22
CA ASP A 63 16.90 8.53 -2.81
C ASP A 63 17.16 8.50 -1.29
N PHE A 64 16.86 7.37 -0.68
CA PHE A 64 17.05 7.18 0.75
C PHE A 64 18.39 6.52 1.01
N HIS A 65 19.23 7.16 1.82
CA HIS A 65 20.43 6.49 2.35
C HIS A 65 20.02 5.32 3.23
N SER A 66 20.36 4.11 2.78
CA SER A 66 20.16 2.87 3.54
C SER A 66 18.72 2.70 4.04
N GLN A 67 17.73 2.72 3.13
CA GLN A 67 16.30 2.68 3.47
C GLN A 67 15.94 1.66 4.55
N TYR A 68 16.29 0.38 4.38
CA TYR A 68 15.95 -0.67 5.36
C TYR A 68 16.66 -0.48 6.71
N PRO A 69 18.00 -0.32 6.78
CA PRO A 69 18.67 0.00 8.05
C PRO A 69 18.12 1.24 8.76
N SER A 70 17.81 2.30 8.01
CA SER A 70 17.28 3.55 8.56
C SER A 70 15.91 3.32 9.23
N VAL A 71 15.04 2.51 8.62
CA VAL A 71 13.75 2.10 9.20
C VAL A 71 13.95 1.15 10.39
N MET A 72 14.95 0.27 10.35
CA MET A 72 15.20 -0.72 11.41
C MET A 72 16.09 -0.21 12.56
N SER A 73 16.59 1.03 12.48
CA SER A 73 17.61 1.59 13.40
C SER A 73 17.15 1.84 14.85
N ALA A 74 15.94 1.38 15.24
CA ALA A 74 15.30 1.60 16.54
C ALA A 74 15.17 3.08 16.95
N LYS A 75 15.43 4.03 16.04
CA LYS A 75 15.17 5.44 16.24
C LYS A 75 13.65 5.65 16.22
N MET A 76 13.14 6.43 17.17
CA MET A 76 11.73 6.82 17.19
C MET A 76 11.33 7.42 15.84
N ASN A 77 10.30 6.82 15.23
CA ASN A 77 9.74 7.24 13.96
C ASN A 77 8.54 8.15 14.21
N THR A 78 8.74 9.46 14.07
CA THR A 78 7.69 10.48 14.23
C THR A 78 6.52 10.27 13.26
N LEU A 79 6.74 9.60 12.12
CA LEU A 79 5.70 9.28 11.13
C LEU A 79 4.85 8.07 11.52
N ASN A 80 5.15 7.38 12.63
CA ASN A 80 4.37 6.25 13.14
C ASN A 80 3.76 6.53 14.52
N PRO A 81 2.80 7.47 14.65
CA PRO A 81 2.20 7.79 15.94
C PRO A 81 1.38 6.62 16.52
N TYR A 82 0.85 5.73 15.67
CA TYR A 82 -0.06 4.65 16.05
C TYR A 82 0.60 3.52 16.86
N ALA A 83 1.93 3.49 16.92
CA ALA A 83 2.70 2.49 17.66
C ALA A 83 3.70 3.18 18.60
N ASN A 84 3.33 4.34 19.15
CA ASN A 84 4.18 5.18 20.00
C ASN A 84 5.58 5.41 19.39
N HIS A 85 5.60 5.77 18.10
CA HIS A 85 6.81 6.02 17.33
C HIS A 85 7.79 4.84 17.25
N THR A 86 7.34 3.63 17.59
CA THR A 86 8.17 2.43 17.66
C THR A 86 7.85 1.49 16.51
N ILE A 87 8.89 0.89 15.92
CA ILE A 87 8.73 -0.15 14.90
C ILE A 87 8.92 -1.48 15.61
N PHE A 88 7.84 -2.23 15.70
CA PHE A 88 7.84 -3.53 16.34
C PHE A 88 8.18 -4.63 15.35
N MET A 89 9.09 -5.53 15.74
CA MET A 89 9.29 -6.79 15.03
C MET A 89 8.41 -7.86 15.66
N SER A 90 7.68 -8.61 14.82
CA SER A 90 6.85 -9.71 15.31
C SER A 90 7.71 -10.83 15.91
N ALA A 91 7.39 -11.21 17.15
CA ALA A 91 8.09 -12.26 17.89
C ALA A 91 7.29 -13.57 17.85
N GLN A 92 6.13 -13.60 18.52
CA GLN A 92 5.29 -14.78 18.70
C GLN A 92 3.82 -14.44 18.44
N LEU A 93 3.11 -15.35 17.78
CA LEU A 93 1.66 -15.29 17.69
C LEU A 93 1.05 -15.80 19.01
N ILE A 94 0.28 -14.95 19.68
CA ILE A 94 -0.41 -15.31 20.93
C ILE A 94 -1.71 -16.06 20.62
N GLU A 95 -2.56 -15.48 19.78
CA GLU A 95 -3.85 -16.07 19.40
C GLU A 95 -4.30 -15.59 18.02
N ARG A 96 -5.24 -16.34 17.42
CA ARG A 96 -5.99 -15.94 16.23
C ARG A 96 -7.45 -15.78 16.63
N ILE A 97 -8.03 -14.62 16.34
CA ILE A 97 -9.41 -14.30 16.68
C ILE A 97 -10.20 -14.19 15.37
N THR A 98 -11.24 -14.99 15.25
CA THR A 98 -12.17 -14.95 14.09
C THR A 98 -13.57 -14.47 14.50
N ASP A 99 -13.83 -14.36 15.79
CA ASP A 99 -15.07 -13.79 16.33
C ASP A 99 -15.12 -12.29 16.05
N GLN A 100 -16.12 -11.86 15.27
CA GLN A 100 -16.18 -10.48 14.78
C GLN A 100 -16.39 -9.47 15.90
N ASP A 101 -17.17 -9.81 16.93
CA ASP A 101 -17.48 -8.88 18.02
C ASP A 101 -16.25 -8.66 18.91
N ARG A 102 -15.52 -9.74 19.23
CA ARG A 102 -14.23 -9.65 19.92
C ARG A 102 -13.20 -8.87 19.10
N CYS A 103 -13.13 -9.09 17.79
CA CYS A 103 -12.27 -8.30 16.90
C CYS A 103 -12.63 -6.81 16.94
N ARG A 104 -13.93 -6.46 16.86
CA ARG A 104 -14.37 -5.06 16.95
C ARG A 104 -14.01 -4.43 18.29
N GLN A 105 -14.21 -5.14 19.39
CA GLN A 105 -13.84 -4.66 20.73
C GLN A 105 -12.35 -4.31 20.82
N LEU A 106 -11.47 -5.18 20.31
CA LEU A 106 -10.03 -4.94 20.29
C LEU A 106 -9.63 -3.79 19.34
N ILE A 107 -10.23 -3.74 18.15
CA ILE A 107 -9.94 -2.69 17.15
C ILE A 107 -10.36 -1.31 17.67
N TYR A 108 -11.52 -1.23 18.33
CA TYR A 108 -12.09 0.03 18.81
C TYR A 108 -11.74 0.34 20.28
N ASP A 109 -10.90 -0.47 20.93
CA ASP A 109 -10.43 -0.18 22.28
C ASP A 109 -9.67 1.16 22.29
N ALA A 110 -10.20 2.16 22.99
CA ALA A 110 -9.59 3.49 23.08
C ALA A 110 -8.23 3.49 23.78
N ASN A 111 -7.94 2.48 24.62
CA ASN A 111 -6.67 2.35 25.33
C ASN A 111 -5.47 2.24 24.37
N ARG A 112 -5.69 1.78 23.13
CA ARG A 112 -4.66 1.69 22.09
C ARG A 112 -4.10 3.05 21.65
N LEU A 113 -4.83 4.14 21.92
CA LEU A 113 -4.45 5.52 21.60
C LEU A 113 -4.17 6.33 22.88
N SER A 114 -4.06 5.67 24.03
CA SER A 114 -3.76 6.34 25.30
C SER A 114 -2.35 6.96 25.26
N GLU A 115 -2.16 8.07 25.97
CA GLU A 115 -0.83 8.65 26.22
C GLU A 115 -0.18 8.06 27.48
N ASP A 116 -0.94 7.31 28.31
CA ASP A 116 -0.42 6.64 29.49
C ASP A 116 0.29 5.34 29.11
N ALA A 117 1.62 5.33 29.25
CA ALA A 117 2.47 4.18 29.00
C ALA A 117 2.05 2.94 29.80
N LEU A 118 1.56 3.09 31.05
CA LEU A 118 1.13 1.96 31.88
C LEU A 118 -0.13 1.26 31.33
N VAL A 119 -0.89 1.95 30.48
CA VAL A 119 -2.05 1.43 29.78
C VAL A 119 -1.63 0.85 28.44
N VAL A 120 -0.89 1.62 27.62
CA VAL A 120 -0.47 1.19 26.26
C VAL A 120 0.46 -0.02 26.30
N ASP A 121 1.39 -0.09 27.25
CA ASP A 121 2.36 -1.19 27.34
C ASP A 121 1.69 -2.55 27.66
N LYS A 122 0.43 -2.53 28.12
CA LYS A 122 -0.37 -3.75 28.35
C LYS A 122 -1.19 -4.16 27.13
N MET A 123 -1.27 -3.32 26.10
CA MET A 123 -2.01 -3.62 24.88
C MET A 123 -1.20 -4.57 24.00
N LEU A 124 -1.88 -5.53 23.38
CA LEU A 124 -1.27 -6.42 22.41
C LEU A 124 -1.27 -5.77 21.02
N LEU A 125 -0.18 -5.96 20.28
CA LEU A 125 -0.15 -5.69 18.86
C LEU A 125 -0.98 -6.75 18.15
N PHE A 126 -1.86 -6.33 17.26
CA PHE A 126 -2.67 -7.22 16.44
C PHE A 126 -2.54 -6.86 14.97
N VAL A 127 -2.77 -7.86 14.12
CA VAL A 127 -2.95 -7.68 12.68
C VAL A 127 -4.41 -8.00 12.38
N ALA A 128 -5.11 -7.05 11.77
CA ALA A 128 -6.50 -7.21 11.38
C ALA A 128 -6.61 -7.21 9.86
N GLU A 129 -7.34 -8.18 9.31
CA GLU A 129 -7.81 -8.12 7.93
C GLU A 129 -9.13 -7.35 7.92
N ILE A 130 -9.12 -6.19 7.27
CA ILE A 130 -10.30 -5.32 7.17
C ILE A 130 -10.68 -5.09 5.72
N LYS A 131 -12.00 -5.08 5.47
CA LYS A 131 -12.56 -4.58 4.22
C LYS A 131 -12.70 -3.07 4.31
N GLY A 132 -11.68 -2.35 3.82
CA GLY A 132 -11.73 -0.90 3.72
C GLY A 132 -12.75 -0.46 2.67
N HIS A 133 -13.53 0.56 3.00
CA HIS A 133 -14.41 1.25 2.06
C HIS A 133 -14.16 2.75 2.17
N THR A 134 -14.00 3.41 1.04
CA THR A 134 -14.03 4.86 0.95
C THR A 134 -15.37 5.23 0.37
N ASP A 135 -16.16 5.98 1.13
CA ASP A 135 -17.41 6.54 0.62
C ASP A 135 -17.12 7.42 -0.59
N GLU A 136 -17.98 7.37 -1.60
CA GLU A 136 -17.83 8.10 -2.84
C GLU A 136 -17.64 9.61 -2.61
N GLN A 137 -18.23 10.17 -1.55
CA GLN A 137 -18.08 11.58 -1.18
C GLN A 137 -16.65 11.96 -0.78
N TYR A 138 -15.84 11.01 -0.32
CA TYR A 138 -14.46 11.24 0.12
C TYR A 138 -13.41 10.81 -0.91
N ILE A 139 -13.81 10.26 -2.08
CA ILE A 139 -12.84 9.79 -3.09
C ILE A 139 -11.91 10.91 -3.52
N ASN A 140 -12.41 12.12 -3.77
CA ASN A 140 -11.56 13.25 -4.16
C ASN A 140 -10.54 13.69 -3.09
N GLU A 141 -10.82 13.41 -1.82
CA GLU A 141 -9.87 13.71 -0.73
C GLU A 141 -8.69 12.73 -0.70
N VAL A 142 -8.89 11.51 -1.21
CA VAL A 142 -7.93 10.41 -1.07
C VAL A 142 -7.35 9.91 -2.39
N ILE A 143 -7.96 10.20 -3.54
CA ILE A 143 -7.53 9.71 -4.86
C ILE A 143 -6.12 10.18 -5.25
N ASN A 144 -5.69 11.32 -4.70
CA ASN A 144 -4.34 11.87 -4.87
C ASN A 144 -3.41 11.53 -3.69
N ARG A 145 -3.92 10.92 -2.62
CA ARG A 145 -3.09 10.38 -1.52
C ARG A 145 -2.48 9.08 -2.02
N GLY A 146 -1.20 8.86 -1.70
CA GLY A 146 -0.37 7.82 -2.29
C GLY A 146 -1.05 6.44 -2.40
N PRO A 147 -0.67 5.64 -3.40
CA PRO A 147 -1.46 4.52 -3.88
C PRO A 147 -1.65 3.43 -2.84
N ILE A 148 -2.79 2.72 -2.94
CA ILE A 148 -3.01 1.48 -2.22
C ILE A 148 -2.09 0.42 -2.84
N LEU A 149 -1.09 -0.01 -2.07
CA LEU A 149 -0.21 -1.10 -2.47
C LEU A 149 -1.00 -2.42 -2.40
N ARG A 150 -1.07 -3.15 -3.51
CA ARG A 150 -1.80 -4.41 -3.62
C ARG A 150 -0.91 -5.50 -4.19
N ASN A 151 -1.01 -6.68 -3.62
CA ASN A 151 -0.29 -7.86 -4.10
C ASN A 151 -1.25 -8.76 -4.92
N ILE A 152 -1.35 -8.52 -6.22
CA ILE A 152 -2.34 -9.17 -7.09
C ILE A 152 -1.69 -10.09 -8.12
N ASP A 153 -2.46 -11.08 -8.57
CA ASP A 153 -2.08 -11.92 -9.69
C ASP A 153 -2.36 -11.19 -11.00
N ILE A 154 -1.33 -11.04 -11.83
CA ILE A 154 -1.41 -10.41 -13.15
C ILE A 154 -0.93 -11.43 -14.17
N THR A 155 -1.76 -11.74 -15.16
CA THR A 155 -1.32 -12.54 -16.31
C THR A 155 -0.47 -11.66 -17.22
N THR A 156 0.78 -12.03 -17.49
CA THR A 156 1.73 -11.27 -18.32
C THR A 156 1.46 -11.43 -19.82
N LYS A 157 0.19 -11.35 -20.23
CA LYS A 157 -0.26 -11.40 -21.63
C LYS A 157 -0.40 -9.99 -22.19
N LYS A 158 -0.32 -9.87 -23.51
CA LYS A 158 -0.29 -8.59 -24.23
C LYS A 158 -1.46 -7.67 -23.89
N GLU A 159 -2.65 -8.22 -23.68
CA GLU A 159 -3.87 -7.45 -23.36
C GLU A 159 -3.80 -6.84 -21.95
N THR A 160 -3.07 -7.48 -21.04
CA THR A 160 -3.00 -7.08 -19.63
C THR A 160 -1.85 -6.10 -19.37
N ILE A 161 -0.66 -6.35 -19.92
CA ILE A 161 0.53 -5.50 -19.68
C ILE A 161 0.80 -4.51 -20.82
N GLY A 162 0.00 -4.57 -21.88
CA GLY A 162 0.15 -3.73 -23.07
C GLY A 162 1.23 -4.23 -24.04
N LYS A 163 1.11 -3.78 -25.29
CA LYS A 163 1.99 -4.20 -26.41
C LYS A 163 3.46 -3.92 -26.17
N PHE A 164 3.80 -2.76 -25.60
CA PHE A 164 5.18 -2.37 -25.38
C PHE A 164 5.90 -3.32 -24.41
N MET A 165 5.32 -3.55 -23.22
CA MET A 165 5.89 -4.42 -22.21
C MET A 165 5.95 -5.87 -22.70
N TYR A 166 4.89 -6.36 -23.34
CA TYR A 166 4.87 -7.71 -23.88
C TYR A 166 5.96 -7.95 -24.93
N ASN A 167 6.11 -7.01 -25.88
CA ASN A 167 7.17 -7.10 -26.89
C ASN A 167 8.57 -7.08 -26.26
N TYR A 168 8.76 -6.31 -25.19
CA TYR A 168 10.02 -6.30 -24.44
C TYR A 168 10.28 -7.69 -23.82
N LEU A 169 9.29 -8.29 -23.15
CA LEU A 169 9.44 -9.62 -22.57
C LEU A 169 9.82 -10.66 -23.63
N VAL A 170 9.11 -10.69 -24.75
CA VAL A 170 9.37 -11.62 -25.86
C VAL A 170 10.77 -11.41 -26.44
N LYS A 171 11.14 -10.16 -26.77
CA LYS A 171 12.43 -9.80 -27.36
C LYS A 171 13.61 -10.24 -26.49
N HIS A 172 13.45 -10.12 -25.16
CA HIS A 172 14.49 -10.44 -24.19
C HIS A 172 14.36 -11.85 -23.61
N GLN A 173 13.50 -12.70 -24.17
CA GLN A 173 13.28 -14.08 -23.71
C GLN A 173 12.91 -14.16 -22.22
N LEU A 174 12.23 -13.12 -21.72
CA LEU A 174 11.72 -13.06 -20.36
C LEU A 174 10.39 -13.82 -20.27
N PRO A 175 10.01 -14.29 -19.08
CA PRO A 175 8.74 -14.98 -18.91
C PRO A 175 7.55 -14.09 -19.31
N HIS A 176 6.64 -14.66 -20.10
CA HIS A 176 5.41 -14.03 -20.60
C HIS A 176 4.29 -15.07 -20.63
N ASP A 177 3.04 -14.63 -20.83
CA ASP A 177 1.83 -15.49 -20.88
C ASP A 177 1.61 -16.42 -19.67
N LYS A 178 2.08 -16.01 -18.50
CA LYS A 178 1.87 -16.73 -17.24
C LYS A 178 1.32 -15.79 -16.17
N VAL A 179 0.77 -16.37 -15.10
CA VAL A 179 0.34 -15.60 -13.94
C VAL A 179 1.56 -15.27 -13.09
N GLU A 180 1.75 -13.98 -12.81
CA GLU A 180 2.75 -13.50 -11.88
C GLU A 180 2.09 -12.70 -10.76
N ARG A 181 2.51 -12.99 -9.52
CA ARG A 181 2.13 -12.19 -8.35
C ARG A 181 2.96 -10.91 -8.33
N LYS A 182 2.30 -9.75 -8.40
CA LYS A 182 2.94 -8.43 -8.46
C LYS A 182 2.42 -7.52 -7.35
N LEU A 183 3.35 -6.83 -6.70
CA LEU A 183 3.03 -5.64 -5.92
C LEU A 183 2.79 -4.49 -6.89
N THR A 184 1.59 -3.95 -6.90
CA THR A 184 1.22 -2.85 -7.79
C THR A 184 0.36 -1.84 -7.05
N ASN A 185 0.29 -0.65 -7.63
CA ASN A 185 -0.46 0.48 -7.12
C ASN A 185 -1.80 0.53 -7.85
N LEU A 186 -2.89 0.32 -7.11
CA LEU A 186 -4.24 0.37 -7.65
C LEU A 186 -5.03 1.48 -6.97
N ILE A 187 -5.89 2.11 -7.76
CA ILE A 187 -6.95 2.99 -7.26
C ILE A 187 -8.22 2.16 -6.97
N ASP A 188 -8.43 1.07 -7.73
CA ASP A 188 -9.56 0.15 -7.61
C ASP A 188 -9.27 -1.04 -6.67
N THR A 189 -10.31 -1.49 -5.95
CA THR A 189 -10.34 -2.72 -5.17
C THR A 189 -10.50 -3.99 -6.02
N MET A 190 -10.77 -3.85 -7.32
CA MET A 190 -10.89 -4.93 -8.32
C MET A 190 -11.94 -6.01 -7.95
N GLY A 191 -12.90 -5.68 -7.08
CA GLY A 191 -13.88 -6.64 -6.58
C GLY A 191 -13.28 -7.82 -5.80
N LEU A 192 -11.98 -7.81 -5.49
CA LEU A 192 -11.25 -8.90 -4.83
C LEU A 192 -11.50 -8.97 -3.32
N ILE A 193 -12.46 -8.19 -2.83
CA ILE A 193 -12.97 -8.27 -1.48
C ILE A 193 -14.50 -8.24 -1.59
N THR A 194 -15.12 -9.39 -1.85
CA THR A 194 -16.53 -9.64 -1.50
C THR A 194 -16.62 -10.06 -0.06
#